data_AF-A0A938A3B7-F1
#
_entry.id   AF-A0A938A3B7-F1
#
_cell.length_a   1.000
_cell.length_b   1.000
_cell.length_c   1.000
_cell.angle_alpha   90.00
_cell.angle_beta   90.00
_cell.angle_gamma   90.00
#
_symmetry.space_group_name_H-M   'P 1'
#
loop_
_entity.id
_entity.type
_entity.pdbx_description
1 polymer ?
#
loop_
_entity_poly.entity_id
_entity_poly.type
_entity_poly.pdbx_seq_one_letter_code
_entity_poly.pdbx_strand_id
1 'polypeptide(L)'
;MPAALPDPFVLPPLPVYRALNPVYARNPMSGTGAALYGGRFNARGRAALYTALAPIGAVNEANQAGRPFEPVVLVAYEGEVGPCLDGCDAGHLAALGLTAADLAAPDWRLVIAKDGITPLQTTCERLVALGYHGLIAPSFAPGAQGARNLVLWRWEGLRAIDHEGRLSR
;
A
#
# COMPACT_ATOMS: atom_id res chain seq x y z
N MET A 1 19.96 -22.13 1.44
CA MET A 1 18.99 -21.51 0.53
C MET A 1 17.91 -20.89 1.38
N PRO A 2 17.51 -19.61 1.19
CA PRO A 2 16.34 -19.10 1.91
C PRO A 2 15.17 -20.02 1.55
N ALA A 3 14.38 -20.44 2.54
CA ALA A 3 13.15 -21.18 2.28
C ALA A 3 12.38 -20.43 1.18
N ALA A 4 12.01 -21.13 0.11
CA ALA A 4 11.13 -20.54 -0.90
C ALA A 4 9.92 -19.99 -0.15
N LEU A 5 9.65 -18.69 -0.31
CA LEU A 5 8.42 -18.14 0.22
C LEU A 5 7.28 -19.00 -0.33
N PRO A 6 6.27 -19.33 0.48
CA PRO A 6 5.15 -20.13 0.02
C PRO A 6 4.59 -19.48 -1.24
N ASP A 7 4.03 -20.28 -2.11
CA ASP A 7 3.14 -19.75 -3.14
C ASP A 7 1.93 -19.15 -2.42
N PRO A 8 1.76 -17.82 -2.57
CA PRO A 8 0.47 -17.36 -3.02
C PRO A 8 0.70 -16.17 -3.95
N PHE A 9 0.87 -16.46 -5.22
CA PHE A 9 0.69 -15.50 -6.30
C PHE A 9 -0.79 -15.04 -6.29
N VAL A 10 -1.20 -14.18 -5.37
CA VAL A 10 -2.53 -13.57 -5.47
C VAL A 10 -2.47 -12.40 -6.42
N LEU A 11 -3.32 -12.47 -7.45
CA LEU A 11 -3.72 -11.27 -8.15
C LEU A 11 -4.70 -10.53 -7.23
N PRO A 12 -4.46 -9.25 -6.93
CA PRO A 12 -5.36 -8.50 -6.08
C PRO A 12 -6.71 -8.33 -6.78
N PRO A 13 -7.82 -8.32 -6.03
CA PRO A 13 -9.11 -7.99 -6.61
C PRO A 13 -9.09 -6.53 -7.09
N LEU A 14 -9.65 -6.32 -8.28
CA LEU A 14 -9.79 -5.01 -8.89
C LEU A 14 -11.28 -4.70 -9.10
N PRO A 15 -11.68 -3.41 -9.11
CA PRO A 15 -10.82 -2.24 -8.99
C PRO A 15 -10.33 -1.99 -7.55
N VAL A 16 -9.21 -1.28 -7.44
CA VAL A 16 -8.72 -0.73 -6.16
C VAL A 16 -8.92 0.77 -6.11
N TYR A 17 -8.87 1.36 -4.92
CA TYR A 17 -9.29 2.74 -4.68
C TYR A 17 -8.20 3.53 -3.95
N ARG A 18 -8.04 4.81 -4.29
CA ARG A 18 -7.12 5.71 -3.60
C ARG A 18 -7.80 7.05 -3.37
N ALA A 19 -7.71 7.56 -2.14
CA ALA A 19 -8.05 8.93 -1.83
C ALA A 19 -6.79 9.79 -2.00
N LEU A 20 -6.88 10.78 -2.88
CA LEU A 20 -5.79 11.72 -3.18
C LEU A 20 -6.08 13.07 -2.56
N ASN A 21 -5.03 13.78 -2.15
CA ASN A 21 -5.12 15.23 -1.98
C ASN A 21 -5.45 15.84 -3.37
N PRO A 22 -6.45 16.72 -3.49
CA PRO A 22 -6.86 17.32 -4.76
C PRO A 22 -5.72 17.96 -5.56
N VAL A 23 -4.67 18.48 -4.89
CA VAL A 23 -3.47 19.04 -5.55
C VAL A 23 -2.75 18.01 -6.42
N TYR A 24 -2.81 16.72 -6.07
CA TYR A 24 -2.16 15.64 -6.82
C TYR A 24 -3.11 14.89 -7.76
N ALA A 25 -4.35 15.34 -7.91
CA ALA A 25 -5.36 14.66 -8.74
C ALA A 25 -4.91 14.49 -10.21
N ARG A 26 -4.08 15.42 -10.72
CA ARG A 26 -3.53 15.38 -12.09
C ARG A 26 -2.47 14.32 -12.32
N ASN A 27 -1.96 13.68 -11.27
CA ASN A 27 -0.98 12.60 -11.38
C ASN A 27 -1.36 11.42 -10.47
N PRO A 28 -2.49 10.75 -10.75
CA PRO A 28 -3.08 9.76 -9.84
C PRO A 28 -2.22 8.51 -9.67
N MET A 29 -1.38 8.21 -10.66
CA MET A 29 -0.44 7.08 -10.66
C MET A 29 0.89 7.39 -9.93
N SER A 30 1.07 8.60 -9.40
CA SER A 30 2.34 8.98 -8.75
C SER A 30 2.53 8.29 -7.40
N GLY A 31 3.71 7.70 -7.25
CA GLY A 31 4.27 7.22 -5.97
C GLY A 31 5.31 8.17 -5.36
N THR A 32 5.49 9.39 -5.89
CA THR A 32 6.59 10.29 -5.50
C THR A 32 6.52 10.71 -4.03
N GLY A 33 5.32 10.97 -3.50
CA GLY A 33 5.16 11.31 -2.08
C GLY A 33 5.62 10.17 -1.16
N ALA A 34 5.24 8.93 -1.50
CA ALA A 34 5.68 7.75 -0.77
C ALA A 34 7.21 7.56 -0.86
N ALA A 35 7.81 7.81 -2.03
CA ALA A 35 9.27 7.77 -2.18
C ALA A 35 9.97 8.85 -1.34
N LEU A 36 9.44 10.08 -1.32
CA LEU A 36 10.09 11.20 -0.66
C LEU A 36 10.12 11.05 0.87
N TYR A 37 8.99 10.64 1.45
CA TYR A 37 8.80 10.57 2.90
C TYR A 37 8.96 9.15 3.48
N GLY A 38 8.93 8.12 2.62
CA GLY A 38 8.73 6.75 3.07
C GLY A 38 7.30 6.51 3.57
N GLY A 39 7.00 5.27 3.87
CA GLY A 39 5.75 4.87 4.49
C GLY A 39 5.94 3.59 5.28
N ARG A 40 4.86 3.10 5.89
CA ARG A 40 4.93 1.87 6.70
C ARG A 40 5.48 0.67 5.91
N PHE A 41 5.09 0.58 4.63
CA PHE A 41 5.41 -0.56 3.75
C PHE A 41 6.38 -0.19 2.62
N ASN A 42 7.04 0.97 2.65
CA ASN A 42 8.05 1.34 1.65
C ASN A 42 9.14 2.20 2.28
N ALA A 43 10.40 1.88 1.99
CA ALA A 43 11.53 2.69 2.44
C ALA A 43 11.55 4.07 1.76
N ARG A 44 12.28 5.03 2.34
CA ARG A 44 12.55 6.29 1.64
C ARG A 44 13.33 6.00 0.35
N GLY A 45 12.96 6.67 -0.74
CA GLY A 45 13.45 6.42 -2.10
C GLY A 45 12.63 5.39 -2.88
N ARG A 46 11.89 4.50 -2.21
CA ARG A 46 11.00 3.54 -2.87
C ARG A 46 9.65 4.17 -3.15
N ALA A 47 9.32 4.35 -4.43
CA ALA A 47 7.96 4.72 -4.81
C ALA A 47 6.97 3.61 -4.45
N ALA A 48 5.80 4.01 -3.98
CA ALA A 48 4.72 3.08 -3.66
C ALA A 48 3.36 3.72 -3.92
N LEU A 49 2.41 2.90 -4.35
CA LEU A 49 1.02 3.25 -4.55
C LEU A 49 0.18 2.59 -3.44
N TYR A 50 -0.30 3.41 -2.52
CA TYR A 50 -1.19 2.97 -1.44
C TYR A 50 -2.64 3.04 -1.92
N THR A 51 -3.32 1.91 -1.88
CA THR A 51 -4.72 1.77 -2.29
C THR A 51 -5.51 0.92 -1.28
N ALA A 52 -6.83 0.96 -1.37
CA ALA A 52 -7.75 0.14 -0.61
C ALA A 52 -8.53 -0.80 -1.55
N LEU A 53 -8.93 -1.97 -1.04
CA LEU A 53 -9.78 -2.90 -1.79
C LEU A 53 -11.27 -2.46 -1.80
N ALA A 54 -11.63 -1.42 -1.05
CA ALA A 54 -12.97 -0.85 -1.01
C ALA A 54 -12.94 0.69 -1.00
N PRO A 55 -13.92 1.38 -1.61
CA PRO A 55 -13.99 2.84 -1.66
C PRO A 55 -13.93 3.49 -0.26
N ILE A 56 -14.75 2.97 0.66
CA ILE A 56 -14.83 3.50 2.02
C ILE A 56 -13.53 3.32 2.80
N GLY A 57 -12.77 2.25 2.52
CA GLY A 57 -11.45 2.03 3.09
C GLY A 57 -10.47 3.13 2.69
N ALA A 58 -10.44 3.50 1.40
CA ALA A 58 -9.56 4.58 0.93
C ALA A 58 -9.90 5.93 1.57
N VAL A 59 -11.19 6.23 1.76
CA VAL A 59 -11.66 7.45 2.44
C VAL A 59 -11.26 7.44 3.91
N ASN A 60 -11.44 6.32 4.61
CA ASN A 60 -11.08 6.18 6.02
C ASN A 60 -9.56 6.35 6.25
N GLU A 61 -8.73 5.84 5.34
CA GLU A 61 -7.26 5.99 5.43
C GLU A 61 -6.80 7.44 5.19
N ALA A 62 -7.54 8.22 4.39
CA ALA A 62 -7.26 9.65 4.25
C ALA A 62 -7.61 10.44 5.52
N ASN A 63 -8.57 9.93 6.31
CA ASN A 63 -8.95 10.50 7.60
C ASN A 63 -7.94 10.11 8.69
N GLN A 64 -6.75 10.70 8.67
CA GLN A 64 -5.74 10.46 9.70
C GLN A 64 -6.28 10.90 11.07
N ALA A 65 -6.17 10.02 12.07
CA ALA A 65 -6.63 10.30 13.43
C ALA A 65 -6.05 11.62 13.96
N GLY A 66 -6.93 12.53 14.39
CA GLY A 66 -6.55 13.80 15.02
C GLY A 66 -6.59 15.05 14.12
N ARG A 67 -7.04 14.94 12.86
CA ARG A 67 -7.34 16.12 12.02
C ARG A 67 -8.79 16.07 11.50
N PRO A 68 -9.45 17.23 11.28
CA PRO A 68 -10.71 17.27 10.55
C PRO A 68 -10.55 16.65 9.16
N PHE A 69 -11.64 16.07 8.64
CA PHE A 69 -11.64 15.49 7.31
C PHE A 69 -11.47 16.60 6.25
N GLU A 70 -10.34 16.56 5.54
CA GLU A 70 -10.04 17.49 4.45
C GLU A 70 -10.59 16.98 3.10
N PRO A 71 -10.82 17.85 2.10
CA PRO A 71 -11.27 17.42 0.78
C PRO A 71 -10.32 16.40 0.15
N VAL A 72 -10.90 15.34 -0.42
CA VAL A 72 -10.17 14.29 -1.14
C VAL A 72 -10.80 14.03 -2.51
N VAL A 73 -9.97 13.60 -3.46
CA VAL A 73 -10.42 13.02 -4.73
C VAL A 73 -10.31 11.51 -4.61
N LEU A 74 -11.44 10.81 -4.61
CA LEU A 74 -11.46 9.36 -4.65
C LEU A 74 -11.31 8.88 -6.10
N VAL A 75 -10.28 8.08 -6.35
CA VAL A 75 -9.96 7.53 -7.67
C VAL A 75 -10.01 6.02 -7.60
N ALA A 76 -10.66 5.40 -8.60
CA ALA A 76 -10.65 3.95 -8.80
C ALA A 76 -9.63 3.58 -9.88
N TYR A 77 -9.03 2.41 -9.76
CA TYR A 77 -8.00 1.90 -10.66
C TYR A 77 -8.32 0.47 -11.08
N GLU A 78 -8.07 0.17 -12.35
CA GLU A 78 -8.25 -1.15 -12.96
C GLU A 78 -6.99 -1.59 -13.72
N GLY A 79 -6.91 -2.85 -14.12
CA GLY A 79 -5.81 -3.39 -14.90
C GLY A 79 -5.40 -4.80 -14.47
N GLU A 80 -4.12 -5.10 -14.61
CA GLU A 80 -3.50 -6.31 -14.06
C GLU A 80 -2.22 -5.90 -13.34
N VAL A 81 -2.06 -6.35 -12.09
CA VAL A 81 -0.86 -6.07 -11.30
C VAL A 81 -0.60 -7.25 -10.38
N GLY A 82 0.62 -7.75 -10.37
CA GLY A 82 0.98 -8.88 -9.53
C GLY A 82 2.32 -9.49 -9.91
N PRO A 83 2.86 -10.34 -9.04
CA PRO A 83 2.15 -10.92 -7.89
C PRO A 83 2.20 -10.08 -6.62
N CYS A 84 1.20 -10.23 -5.75
CA CYS A 84 1.19 -9.63 -4.43
C CYS A 84 1.25 -10.70 -3.34
N LEU A 85 1.88 -10.40 -2.21
CA LEU A 85 1.79 -11.23 -1.02
C LEU A 85 0.49 -10.92 -0.26
N ASP A 86 -0.27 -11.93 0.18
CA ASP A 86 -1.37 -11.69 1.11
C ASP A 86 -0.86 -11.67 2.56
N GLY A 87 -0.68 -10.47 3.12
CA GLY A 87 -0.28 -10.26 4.51
C GLY A 87 -1.43 -10.39 5.51
N CYS A 88 -2.64 -10.72 5.08
CA CYS A 88 -3.73 -11.14 5.97
C CYS A 88 -3.70 -12.65 6.23
N ASP A 89 -2.90 -13.42 5.48
CA ASP A 89 -2.69 -14.85 5.70
C ASP A 89 -1.53 -15.09 6.68
N ALA A 90 -1.80 -15.85 7.75
CA ALA A 90 -0.82 -16.11 8.79
C ALA A 90 0.36 -16.99 8.31
N GLY A 91 0.13 -17.89 7.35
CA GLY A 91 1.17 -18.73 6.76
C GLY A 91 2.15 -17.91 5.92
N HIS A 92 1.65 -16.94 5.15
CA HIS A 92 2.50 -16.06 4.34
C HIS A 92 3.36 -15.14 5.23
N LEU A 93 2.78 -14.62 6.31
CA LEU A 93 3.53 -13.82 7.28
C LEU A 93 4.60 -14.65 8.00
N ALA A 94 4.25 -15.85 8.45
CA ALA A 94 5.19 -16.74 9.13
C ALA A 94 6.40 -17.09 8.24
N ALA A 95 6.19 -17.27 6.93
CA ALA A 95 7.28 -17.50 5.98
C ALA A 95 8.23 -16.31 5.81
N LEU A 96 7.76 -15.09 6.12
CA LEU A 96 8.60 -13.89 6.18
C LEU A 96 9.24 -13.67 7.56
N GLY A 97 8.90 -14.51 8.55
CA GLY A 97 9.27 -14.29 9.94
C GLY A 97 8.53 -13.11 10.57
N LEU A 98 7.33 -12.79 10.06
CA LEU A 98 6.48 -11.70 10.55
C LEU A 98 5.21 -12.24 11.20
N THR A 99 4.59 -11.40 12.02
CA THR A 99 3.28 -11.57 12.62
C THR A 99 2.34 -10.45 12.16
N ALA A 100 1.04 -10.60 12.41
CA ALA A 100 0.08 -9.52 12.13
C ALA A 100 0.40 -8.22 12.91
N ALA A 101 1.00 -8.35 14.10
CA ALA A 101 1.43 -7.21 14.91
C ALA A 101 2.60 -6.46 14.26
N ASP A 102 3.51 -7.18 13.59
CA ASP A 102 4.63 -6.56 12.88
C ASP A 102 4.16 -5.69 11.71
N LEU A 103 3.05 -6.05 11.05
CA LEU A 103 2.44 -5.20 10.01
C LEU A 103 1.81 -3.92 10.59
N ALA A 104 1.40 -3.92 11.85
CA ALA A 104 0.85 -2.74 12.50
C ALA A 104 1.92 -1.65 12.70
N ALA A 105 3.14 -2.06 13.08
CA ALA A 105 4.32 -1.22 13.24
C ALA A 105 4.01 0.20 13.74
N PRO A 106 3.32 0.38 14.89
CA PRO A 106 2.77 1.68 15.30
C PRO A 106 3.84 2.78 15.47
N ASP A 107 5.07 2.38 15.76
CA ASP A 107 6.25 3.20 15.98
C ASP A 107 7.15 3.36 14.74
N TRP A 108 6.70 2.92 13.56
CA TRP A 108 7.52 2.90 12.33
C TRP A 108 8.20 4.24 12.03
N ARG A 109 7.52 5.36 12.30
CA ARG A 109 8.08 6.72 12.11
C ARG A 109 9.26 7.00 13.03
N LEU A 110 9.18 6.56 14.29
CA LEU A 110 10.24 6.73 15.27
C LEU A 110 11.46 5.89 14.91
N VAL A 111 11.23 4.64 14.49
CA VAL A 111 12.29 3.73 14.04
C VAL A 111 13.00 4.30 12.81
N ILE A 112 12.27 4.82 11.81
CA ILE A 112 12.93 5.49 10.65
C ILE A 112 13.74 6.71 11.07
N ALA A 113 13.20 7.54 11.98
CA ALA A 113 13.92 8.73 12.42
C ALA A 113 15.23 8.40 13.14
N LYS A 114 15.29 7.25 13.83
CA LYS A 114 16.46 6.78 14.57
C LYS A 114 17.43 5.94 13.72
N ASP A 115 16.89 4.94 13.04
CA ASP A 115 17.64 3.84 12.42
C ASP A 115 17.58 3.88 10.87
N GLY A 116 16.82 4.83 10.29
CA GLY A 116 16.70 5.06 8.84
C GLY A 116 15.76 4.10 8.10
N ILE A 117 15.57 2.88 8.61
CA ILE A 117 14.72 1.84 8.02
C ILE A 117 14.14 0.93 9.11
N THR A 118 12.92 0.41 8.90
CA THR A 118 12.31 -0.54 9.84
C THR A 118 12.54 -2.01 9.41
N PRO A 119 12.42 -2.99 10.32
CA PRO A 119 12.41 -4.41 9.97
C PRO A 119 11.33 -4.77 8.92
N LEU A 120 10.15 -4.14 9.04
CA LEU A 120 9.06 -4.31 8.07
C LEU A 120 9.45 -3.77 6.69
N GLN A 121 10.01 -2.55 6.60
CA GLN A 121 10.47 -1.99 5.33
C GLN A 121 11.59 -2.83 4.71
N THR A 122 12.51 -3.35 5.51
CA THR A 122 13.55 -4.27 5.05
C THR A 122 12.93 -5.53 4.42
N THR A 123 11.88 -6.07 5.05
CA THR A 123 11.13 -7.21 4.50
C THR A 123 10.41 -6.85 3.20
N CYS A 124 9.80 -5.67 3.11
CA CYS A 124 9.20 -5.17 1.86
C CYS A 124 10.23 -5.05 0.72
N GLU A 125 11.42 -4.51 0.98
CA GLU A 125 12.48 -4.45 -0.04
C GLU A 125 12.95 -5.85 -0.47
N ARG A 126 12.98 -6.82 0.44
CA ARG A 126 13.24 -8.24 0.08
C ARG A 126 12.15 -8.80 -0.82
N LEU A 127 10.87 -8.52 -0.55
CA LEU A 127 9.77 -8.93 -1.44
C LEU A 127 9.91 -8.33 -2.84
N VAL A 128 10.27 -7.05 -2.93
CA VAL A 128 10.51 -6.38 -4.22
C VAL A 128 11.68 -7.01 -4.98
N ALA A 129 12.76 -7.38 -4.28
CA ALA A 129 13.92 -8.06 -4.88
C ALA A 129 13.57 -9.47 -5.39
N LEU A 130 12.58 -10.12 -4.78
CA LEU A 130 12.05 -11.43 -5.20
C LEU A 130 11.00 -11.31 -6.32
N GLY A 131 10.67 -10.10 -6.79
CA GLY A 131 9.76 -9.89 -7.91
C GLY A 131 8.31 -9.65 -7.53
N TYR A 132 7.97 -9.51 -6.25
CA TYR A 132 6.62 -9.11 -5.86
C TYR A 132 6.33 -7.66 -6.26
N HIS A 133 5.12 -7.44 -6.76
CA HIS A 133 4.60 -6.14 -7.12
C HIS A 133 4.00 -5.41 -5.93
N GLY A 134 3.52 -6.13 -4.91
CA GLY A 134 2.90 -5.52 -3.74
C GLY A 134 2.58 -6.45 -2.58
N LEU A 135 1.87 -5.88 -1.62
CA LEU A 135 1.42 -6.51 -0.38
C LEU A 135 -0.05 -6.13 -0.12
N ILE A 136 -0.90 -7.12 0.12
CA ILE A 136 -2.21 -6.91 0.74
C ILE A 136 -2.00 -6.85 2.25
N ALA A 137 -2.45 -5.79 2.89
CA ALA A 137 -2.32 -5.57 4.33
C ALA A 137 -3.70 -5.28 4.94
N PRO A 138 -3.93 -5.63 6.22
CA PRO A 138 -5.12 -5.14 6.92
C PRO A 138 -5.09 -3.61 6.97
N SER A 139 -6.26 -2.99 6.94
CA SER A 139 -6.38 -1.57 7.25
C SER A 139 -6.15 -1.35 8.74
N PHE A 140 -5.47 -0.25 9.06
CA PHE A 140 -5.20 0.16 10.43
C PHE A 140 -5.92 1.46 10.79
N ALA A 141 -6.81 1.94 9.92
CA ALA A 141 -7.66 3.08 10.20
C ALA A 141 -8.70 2.74 11.29
N PRO A 142 -9.10 3.72 12.13
CA PRO A 142 -10.17 3.51 13.11
C PRO A 142 -11.47 3.01 12.45
N GLY A 143 -12.08 1.97 13.02
CA GLY A 143 -13.34 1.40 12.52
C GLY A 143 -13.22 0.50 11.29
N ALA A 144 -12.00 0.24 10.79
CA ALA A 144 -11.77 -0.50 9.56
C ALA A 144 -11.72 -2.04 9.74
N GLN A 145 -12.54 -2.60 10.65
CA GLN A 145 -12.56 -4.05 10.91
C GLN A 145 -12.80 -4.84 9.62
N GLY A 146 -11.86 -5.72 9.26
CA GLY A 146 -11.93 -6.55 8.05
C GLY A 146 -11.59 -5.83 6.75
N ALA A 147 -11.37 -4.51 6.76
CA ALA A 147 -10.94 -3.78 5.58
C ALA A 147 -9.48 -4.11 5.24
N ARG A 148 -9.18 -4.15 3.94
CA ARG A 148 -7.87 -4.49 3.40
C ARG A 148 -7.38 -3.40 2.46
N ASN A 149 -6.09 -3.16 2.54
CA ASN A 149 -5.34 -2.26 1.67
C ASN A 149 -4.44 -3.06 0.75
N LEU A 150 -4.11 -2.47 -0.39
CA LEU A 150 -3.10 -2.97 -1.30
C LEU A 150 -2.02 -1.89 -1.46
N VAL A 151 -0.80 -2.25 -1.12
CA VAL A 151 0.39 -1.41 -1.34
C VAL A 151 1.18 -1.99 -2.49
N LEU A 152 1.35 -1.21 -3.55
CA LEU A 152 2.10 -1.61 -4.74
C LEU A 152 3.44 -0.88 -4.80
N TRP A 153 4.51 -1.61 -5.07
CA TRP A 153 5.85 -1.08 -5.40
C TRP A 153 6.13 -1.11 -6.91
N ARG A 154 5.36 -1.92 -7.64
CA ARG A 154 5.33 -2.02 -9.10
C ARG A 154 3.88 -2.05 -9.54
N TRP A 155 3.52 -1.26 -10.54
CA TRP A 155 2.12 -1.09 -10.98
C TRP A 155 2.02 -0.77 -12.47
N GLU A 156 3.02 -1.20 -13.24
CA GLU A 156 3.05 -1.19 -14.69
C GLU A 156 1.98 -2.16 -15.20
N GLY A 157 0.78 -1.65 -15.47
CA GLY A 157 -0.40 -2.46 -15.80
C GLY A 157 -1.69 -1.93 -15.16
N LEU A 158 -1.55 -1.09 -14.13
CA LEU A 158 -2.67 -0.40 -13.50
C LEU A 158 -2.92 0.97 -14.15
N ARG A 159 -4.18 1.35 -14.32
CA ARG A 159 -4.60 2.67 -14.81
C ARG A 159 -5.73 3.24 -13.96
N ALA A 160 -5.79 4.56 -13.86
CA ALA A 160 -6.95 5.24 -13.27
C ALA A 160 -8.16 5.12 -14.20
N ILE A 161 -9.33 4.83 -13.63
CA ILE A 161 -10.61 4.83 -14.35
C ILE A 161 -11.06 6.29 -14.49
N ASP A 162 -10.87 6.86 -15.67
CA ASP A 162 -11.26 8.25 -15.99
C ASP A 162 -11.63 8.40 -17.47
N HIS A 163 -12.73 7.76 -17.89
CA HIS A 163 -13.15 7.73 -19.30
C HIS A 163 -13.40 9.11 -19.92
N GLU A 164 -13.70 10.12 -19.10
CA GLU A 164 -13.96 11.49 -19.56
C GLU A 164 -12.73 12.41 -19.43
N GLY A 165 -11.60 11.91 -18.92
CA GLY A 165 -10.37 12.66 -18.75
C GLY A 165 -10.48 13.81 -17.74
N ARG A 166 -11.29 13.66 -16.69
CA ARG A 166 -11.53 14.67 -15.65
C ARG A 166 -10.28 14.98 -14.82
N LEU A 167 -9.38 14.02 -14.65
CA LEU A 167 -8.16 14.18 -13.86
C LEU A 167 -7.08 14.97 -14.61
N SER A 168 -7.11 14.96 -15.95
CA SER A 168 -6.15 15.69 -16.79
C SER A 168 -6.52 17.14 -17.10
N ARG A 169 -7.79 17.51 -16.93
CA ARG A 169 -8.33 18.85 -17.26
C ARG A 169 -7.88 19.90 -16.25
#